data_AF-A0A1M3IE77-F1
#
_entry.id   AF-A0A1M3IE77-F1
#
_cell.length_a   1.000
_cell.length_b   1.000
_cell.length_c   1.000
_cell.angle_alpha   90.00
_cell.angle_beta   90.00
_cell.angle_gamma   90.00
#
_symmetry.space_group_name_H-M   'P 1'
#
loop_
_entity.id
_entity.type
_entity.pdbx_description
1 polymer ?
#
loop_
_entity_poly.entity_id
_entity_poly.type
_entity_poly.pdbx_seq_one_letter_code
_entity_poly.pdbx_strand_id
1 'polypeptide(L)'
;MLPLTAHAQDYIQYQRIFNRIDDDIIASNVQQAIPRLDSVYKNYSFIFARHCVKALQICGKINDSLNADKWLTKAFIQGVPLTVLDANALTKKSLQYSTTSKTIKAYDSLRSLYLNSFNHSIAHTIDSLLKVDQRKTKKINFGFILLRYTVYWPAWLHNNKTQYRFISKIVDDYGYPGERLIGLPEDYNDTAWTNKSLSRFGPNIFDRRVQTMLMHCYSNPRKDINATLFQNVTSGYLTPKQYAIIQDFLAEYGRSKYGTYTRTGEWFPIPKHNNLVETDTLRHKLGLNTLAQKHRNDSIFNQRVKDRTADQEIILE
;
A
#
# COMPACT_ATOMS: atom_id res chain seq x y z
N MET A 1 -22.20 20.11 -9.99
CA MET A 1 -21.35 21.29 -9.74
C MET A 1 -20.03 20.81 -9.16
N LEU A 2 -18.95 20.87 -9.95
CA LEU A 2 -17.60 20.62 -9.45
C LEU A 2 -17.12 21.90 -8.75
N PRO A 3 -16.64 21.84 -7.50
CA PRO A 3 -16.16 23.04 -6.83
C PRO A 3 -14.83 23.50 -7.43
N LEU A 4 -14.62 24.80 -7.29
CA LEU A 4 -13.54 25.61 -7.83
C LEU A 4 -12.14 25.12 -7.41
N THR A 5 -11.19 25.29 -8.34
CA THR A 5 -9.73 25.25 -8.14
C THR A 5 -9.20 24.01 -7.44
N ALA A 6 -9.14 22.89 -8.18
CA ALA A 6 -8.30 21.75 -7.82
C ALA A 6 -6.82 22.16 -7.92
N HIS A 7 -6.26 22.72 -6.85
CA HIS A 7 -4.81 22.66 -6.68
C HIS A 7 -4.41 21.18 -6.75
N ALA A 8 -3.45 20.85 -7.61
CA ALA A 8 -2.94 19.49 -7.72
C ALA A 8 -2.49 18.99 -6.34
N GLN A 9 -3.12 17.93 -5.83
CA GLN A 9 -2.80 17.36 -4.53
C GLN A 9 -1.42 16.68 -4.59
N ASP A 10 -0.48 17.12 -3.75
CA ASP A 10 0.87 16.56 -3.70
C ASP A 10 0.92 15.30 -2.82
N TYR A 11 0.82 14.13 -3.46
CA TYR A 11 0.86 12.86 -2.74
C TYR A 11 2.24 12.46 -2.20
N ILE A 12 3.32 13.16 -2.57
CA ILE A 12 4.63 13.02 -1.91
C ILE A 12 4.57 13.70 -0.55
N GLN A 13 4.00 14.91 -0.47
CA GLN A 13 3.78 15.56 0.83
C GLN A 13 2.78 14.82 1.70
N TYR A 14 1.73 14.25 1.12
CA TYR A 14 0.84 13.32 1.82
C TYR A 14 1.62 12.23 2.57
N GLN A 15 2.52 11.52 1.88
CA GLN A 15 3.29 10.45 2.50
C GLN A 15 4.23 10.99 3.58
N ARG A 16 4.87 12.14 3.35
CA ARG A 16 5.74 12.78 4.35
C ARG A 16 4.97 13.16 5.62
N ILE A 17 3.68 13.49 5.53
CA ILE A 17 2.86 13.72 6.72
C ILE A 17 2.75 12.43 7.54
N PHE A 18 2.54 11.27 6.91
CA PHE A 18 2.47 9.99 7.61
C PHE A 18 3.80 9.54 8.22
N ASN A 19 4.93 9.87 7.58
CA ASN A 19 6.26 9.65 8.17
C ASN A 19 6.45 10.50 9.43
N ARG A 20 6.00 11.77 9.43
CA ARG A 20 6.03 12.63 10.62
C ARG A 20 5.10 12.09 11.73
N ILE A 21 3.95 11.56 11.37
CA ILE A 21 3.04 10.89 12.32
C ILE A 21 3.75 9.69 12.98
N ASP A 22 4.54 8.91 12.24
CA ASP A 22 5.34 7.82 12.83
C ASP A 22 6.36 8.35 13.84
N ASP A 23 7.05 9.43 13.51
CA ASP A 23 8.00 10.06 14.44
C ASP A 23 7.28 10.55 15.71
N ASP A 24 6.08 11.15 15.59
CA ASP A 24 5.26 11.55 16.75
C ASP A 24 4.86 10.33 17.62
N ILE A 25 4.46 9.21 16.98
CA ILE A 25 4.08 7.96 17.67
C ILE A 25 5.28 7.38 18.42
N ILE A 26 6.44 7.29 17.76
CA ILE A 26 7.67 6.73 18.34
C ILE A 26 8.17 7.60 19.50
N ALA A 27 8.05 8.92 19.38
CA ALA A 27 8.35 9.86 20.46
C ALA A 27 7.31 9.85 21.60
N SER A 28 6.30 8.97 21.56
CA SER A 28 5.19 8.91 22.51
C SER A 28 4.35 10.20 22.60
N ASN A 29 4.41 11.05 21.57
CA ASN A 29 3.68 12.31 21.44
C ASN A 29 2.45 12.15 20.54
N VAL A 30 1.65 11.10 20.77
CA VAL A 30 0.57 10.66 19.87
C VAL A 30 -0.47 11.77 19.59
N GLN A 31 -0.70 12.69 20.53
CA GLN A 31 -1.60 13.82 20.36
C GLN A 31 -1.17 14.76 19.22
N GLN A 32 0.13 14.88 18.94
CA GLN A 32 0.65 15.70 17.83
C GLN A 32 0.29 15.14 16.45
N ALA A 33 -0.09 13.87 16.36
CA ALA A 33 -0.56 13.27 15.12
C ALA A 33 -1.95 13.79 14.70
N ILE A 34 -2.81 14.23 15.64
CA ILE A 34 -4.17 14.69 15.35
C ILE A 34 -4.22 15.88 14.39
N PRO A 35 -3.52 17.01 14.63
CA PRO A 35 -3.53 18.13 13.68
C PRO A 35 -2.96 17.75 12.30
N ARG A 36 -2.06 16.76 12.23
CA ARG A 36 -1.53 16.23 10.96
C ARG A 36 -2.58 15.42 10.20
N LEU A 37 -3.27 14.53 10.91
CA LEU A 37 -4.40 13.78 10.37
C LEU A 37 -5.51 14.73 9.88
N ASP A 38 -5.82 15.79 10.64
CA ASP A 38 -6.80 16.80 10.22
C ASP A 38 -6.39 17.53 8.95
N SER A 39 -5.11 17.86 8.79
CA SER A 39 -4.58 18.41 7.55
C SER A 39 -4.73 17.44 6.39
N VAL A 40 -4.42 16.16 6.58
CA VAL A 40 -4.62 15.13 5.54
C VAL A 40 -6.09 15.04 5.14
N TYR A 41 -6.99 14.97 6.13
CA TYR A 41 -8.43 14.86 5.90
C TYR A 41 -8.99 16.02 5.07
N LYS A 42 -8.54 17.25 5.35
CA LYS A 42 -9.02 18.46 4.67
C LYS A 42 -8.44 18.64 3.27
N ASN A 43 -7.18 18.25 3.07
CA ASN A 43 -6.43 18.63 1.87
C ASN A 43 -6.36 17.54 0.79
N TYR A 44 -6.69 16.28 1.11
CA TYR A 44 -6.59 15.15 0.18
C TYR A 44 -7.94 14.48 -0.06
N SER A 45 -8.34 14.32 -1.32
CA SER A 45 -9.65 13.75 -1.67
C SER A 45 -9.64 12.24 -1.47
N PHE A 46 -8.55 11.60 -1.86
CA PHE A 46 -8.30 10.18 -1.64
C PHE A 46 -7.28 9.98 -0.52
N ILE A 47 -7.59 9.08 0.41
CA ILE A 47 -6.73 8.69 1.54
C ILE A 47 -6.67 7.17 1.57
N PHE A 48 -5.48 6.59 1.47
CA PHE A 48 -5.33 5.12 1.46
C PHE A 48 -5.96 4.48 2.70
N ALA A 49 -6.61 3.33 2.51
CA ALA A 49 -7.33 2.58 3.54
C ALA A 49 -6.45 2.28 4.76
N ARG A 50 -5.18 1.93 4.52
CA ARG A 50 -4.14 1.77 5.57
C ARG A 50 -4.06 2.98 6.49
N HIS A 51 -4.11 4.18 5.92
CA HIS A 51 -3.94 5.42 6.64
C HIS A 51 -5.21 5.82 7.40
N CYS A 52 -6.39 5.44 6.90
CA CYS A 52 -7.64 5.52 7.67
C CYS A 52 -7.60 4.60 8.91
N VAL A 53 -7.09 3.37 8.75
CA VAL A 53 -6.87 2.44 9.87
C VAL A 53 -5.90 3.04 10.89
N LYS A 54 -4.75 3.55 10.46
CA LYS A 54 -3.78 4.22 11.33
C LYS A 54 -4.41 5.36 12.12
N ALA A 55 -5.22 6.19 11.46
CA ALA A 55 -5.93 7.30 12.11
C ALA A 55 -6.89 6.80 13.20
N LEU A 56 -7.63 5.72 12.94
CA LEU A 56 -8.50 5.09 13.94
C LEU A 56 -7.70 4.47 15.10
N GLN A 57 -6.53 3.87 14.83
CA GLN A 57 -5.64 3.37 15.89
C GLN A 57 -5.17 4.52 16.80
N ILE A 58 -4.80 5.66 16.22
CA ILE A 58 -4.43 6.87 16.96
C ILE A 58 -5.60 7.35 17.81
N CYS A 59 -6.80 7.49 17.24
CA CYS A 59 -8.00 7.92 17.97
C CYS A 59 -8.31 6.97 19.14
N GLY A 60 -8.26 5.65 18.92
CA GLY A 60 -8.48 4.64 19.96
C GLY A 60 -7.36 4.61 21.02
N LYS A 61 -6.14 5.00 20.69
CA LYS A 61 -5.02 5.12 21.65
C LYS A 61 -5.23 6.28 22.62
N ILE A 62 -5.73 7.42 22.13
CA ILE A 62 -5.93 8.64 22.94
C ILE A 62 -7.38 8.85 23.41
N ASN A 63 -8.26 7.90 23.13
CA ASN A 63 -9.70 7.96 23.42
C ASN A 63 -10.44 9.15 22.79
N ASP A 64 -10.03 9.56 21.59
CA ASP A 64 -10.67 10.65 20.84
C ASP A 64 -11.88 10.13 20.04
N SER A 65 -13.02 10.08 20.71
CA SER A 65 -14.27 9.56 20.14
C SER A 65 -14.87 10.43 19.02
N LEU A 66 -14.54 11.72 18.96
CA LEU A 66 -15.05 12.64 17.94
C LEU A 66 -14.28 12.46 16.62
N ASN A 67 -12.95 12.43 16.69
CA ASN A 67 -12.15 12.14 15.50
C ASN A 67 -12.30 10.69 15.05
N ALA A 68 -12.57 9.76 15.97
CA ALA A 68 -12.89 8.38 15.61
C ALA A 68 -14.10 8.30 14.67
N ASP A 69 -15.19 9.03 14.92
CA ASP A 69 -16.37 9.02 14.05
C ASP A 69 -16.09 9.52 12.63
N LYS A 70 -15.33 10.63 12.54
CA LYS A 70 -14.86 11.21 11.28
C LYS A 70 -14.02 10.21 10.48
N TRP A 71 -13.05 9.58 11.13
CA TRP A 71 -12.14 8.63 10.49
C TRP A 71 -12.80 7.28 10.20
N LEU A 72 -13.81 6.89 10.97
CA LEU A 72 -14.57 5.67 10.73
C LEU A 72 -15.40 5.79 9.46
N THR A 73 -16.07 6.95 9.27
CA THR A 73 -16.77 7.27 8.02
C THR A 73 -15.80 7.19 6.84
N LYS A 74 -14.62 7.82 6.96
CA LYS A 74 -13.60 7.80 5.90
C LYS A 74 -13.07 6.39 5.63
N ALA A 75 -12.85 5.57 6.66
CA ALA A 75 -12.40 4.19 6.51
C ALA A 75 -13.42 3.36 5.71
N PHE A 76 -14.72 3.48 6.00
CA PHE A 76 -15.76 2.73 5.29
C PHE A 76 -15.89 3.11 3.82
N ILE A 77 -15.82 4.40 3.49
CA ILE A 77 -15.85 4.84 2.07
C ILE A 77 -14.55 4.50 1.31
N GLN A 78 -13.46 4.21 2.02
CA GLN A 78 -12.22 3.68 1.43
C GLN A 78 -12.19 2.14 1.45
N GLY A 79 -13.30 1.49 1.81
CA GLY A 79 -13.45 0.05 1.70
C GLY A 79 -12.82 -0.74 2.84
N VAL A 80 -12.49 -0.12 3.98
CA VAL A 80 -12.03 -0.85 5.16
C VAL A 80 -13.19 -1.70 5.71
N PRO A 81 -13.07 -3.04 5.75
CA PRO A 81 -14.10 -3.90 6.31
C PRO A 81 -14.22 -3.76 7.84
N LEU A 82 -15.43 -3.93 8.38
CA LEU A 82 -15.65 -3.96 9.83
C LEU A 82 -14.76 -4.97 10.54
N THR A 83 -14.57 -6.15 9.94
CA THR A 83 -13.73 -7.22 10.50
C THR A 83 -12.26 -6.82 10.65
N VAL A 84 -11.74 -6.00 9.74
CA VAL A 84 -10.38 -5.44 9.87
C VAL A 84 -10.29 -4.52 11.09
N LEU A 85 -11.32 -3.72 11.33
CA LEU A 85 -11.37 -2.81 12.48
C LEU A 85 -11.61 -3.55 13.80
N ASP A 86 -12.41 -4.61 13.80
CA ASP A 86 -12.68 -5.40 15.01
C ASP A 86 -11.49 -6.27 15.43
N ALA A 87 -10.67 -6.70 14.46
CA ALA A 87 -9.50 -7.54 14.69
C ALA A 87 -8.29 -6.83 15.32
N ASN A 88 -8.33 -5.50 15.49
CA ASN A 88 -7.26 -4.72 16.12
C ASN A 88 -7.78 -4.00 17.37
N ALA A 89 -7.06 -4.13 18.49
CA ALA A 89 -7.51 -3.67 19.79
C ALA A 89 -7.70 -2.15 19.88
N LEU A 90 -6.93 -1.36 19.10
CA LEU A 90 -7.05 0.10 19.09
C LEU A 90 -8.23 0.55 18.21
N THR A 91 -8.38 -0.01 17.01
CA THR A 91 -9.50 0.34 16.14
C THR A 91 -10.84 -0.19 16.67
N LYS A 92 -10.85 -1.32 17.37
CA LYS A 92 -12.06 -1.89 18.00
C LYS A 92 -12.68 -0.92 19.01
N LYS A 93 -11.88 -0.13 19.73
CA LYS A 93 -12.39 0.93 20.62
C LYS A 93 -13.23 1.97 19.85
N SER A 94 -12.84 2.28 18.61
CA SER A 94 -13.60 3.20 17.76
C SER A 94 -14.99 2.66 17.39
N LEU A 95 -15.18 1.33 17.42
CA LEU A 95 -16.48 0.70 17.21
C LEU A 95 -17.38 0.70 18.46
N GLN A 96 -16.82 1.07 19.62
CA GLN A 96 -17.51 1.01 20.92
C GLN A 96 -17.94 2.39 21.44
N TYR A 97 -17.45 3.48 20.84
CA TYR A 97 -17.86 4.82 21.25
C TYR A 97 -19.32 5.10 20.89
N SER A 98 -20.02 5.81 21.78
CA SER A 98 -21.40 6.24 21.53
C SER A 98 -21.50 7.18 20.32
N THR A 99 -20.48 8.01 20.11
CA THR A 99 -20.38 8.96 18.98
C THR A 99 -20.37 8.25 17.62
N THR A 100 -19.82 7.04 17.54
CA THR A 100 -19.68 6.30 16.27
C THR A 100 -20.88 5.43 15.91
N SER A 101 -21.87 5.31 16.81
CA SER A 101 -23.03 4.42 16.63
C SER A 101 -23.80 4.67 15.33
N LYS A 102 -23.98 5.95 14.94
CA LYS A 102 -24.66 6.30 13.68
C LYS A 102 -23.86 5.84 12.46
N THR A 103 -22.55 6.05 12.46
CA THR A 103 -21.65 5.66 11.38
C THR A 103 -21.57 4.14 11.22
N ILE A 104 -21.56 3.40 12.32
CA ILE A 104 -21.60 1.92 12.31
C ILE A 104 -22.91 1.43 11.68
N LYS A 105 -24.06 2.00 12.08
CA LYS A 105 -25.37 1.67 11.47
C LYS A 105 -25.44 2.01 9.99
N ALA A 106 -24.66 3.00 9.53
CA ALA A 106 -24.57 3.39 8.13
C ALA A 106 -23.54 2.59 7.31
N TYR A 107 -22.89 1.57 7.90
CA TYR A 107 -21.80 0.83 7.25
C TYR A 107 -22.15 0.35 5.85
N ASP A 108 -23.27 -0.32 5.65
CA ASP A 108 -23.65 -0.88 4.34
C ASP A 108 -23.86 0.21 3.27
N SER A 109 -24.39 1.37 3.67
CA SER A 109 -24.55 2.53 2.78
C SER A 109 -23.19 3.13 2.42
N LEU A 110 -22.30 3.31 3.39
CA LEU A 110 -20.94 3.81 3.16
C LEU A 110 -20.11 2.82 2.33
N ARG A 111 -20.30 1.52 2.56
CA ARG A 111 -19.68 0.45 1.77
C ARG A 111 -20.17 0.45 0.33
N SER A 112 -21.45 0.76 0.10
CA SER A 112 -21.99 0.93 -1.25
C SER A 112 -21.34 2.10 -1.98
N LEU A 113 -21.03 3.21 -1.29
CA LEU A 113 -20.24 4.30 -1.88
C LEU A 113 -18.84 3.84 -2.28
N TYR A 114 -18.17 3.07 -1.42
CA TYR A 114 -16.87 2.48 -1.77
C TYR A 114 -16.98 1.57 -3.00
N LEU A 115 -17.93 0.64 -3.03
CA LEU A 115 -18.12 -0.27 -4.15
C LEU A 115 -18.40 0.48 -5.46
N ASN A 116 -19.06 1.63 -5.42
CA ASN A 116 -19.32 2.45 -6.60
C ASN A 116 -18.16 3.39 -6.98
N SER A 117 -17.08 3.45 -6.19
CA SER A 117 -16.00 4.43 -6.38
C SER A 117 -14.88 3.98 -7.32
N PHE A 118 -14.79 2.69 -7.65
CA PHE A 118 -13.67 2.12 -8.42
C PHE A 118 -14.15 1.35 -9.66
N ASN A 119 -13.23 1.09 -10.59
CA ASN A 119 -13.54 0.45 -11.86
C ASN A 119 -13.51 -1.09 -11.73
N HIS A 120 -14.70 -1.69 -11.60
CA HIS A 120 -14.88 -3.15 -11.49
C HIS A 120 -14.35 -3.94 -12.68
N SER A 121 -14.46 -3.41 -13.90
CA SER A 121 -13.99 -4.10 -15.10
C SER A 121 -12.46 -4.22 -15.10
N ILE A 122 -11.76 -3.13 -14.74
CA ILE A 122 -10.30 -3.14 -14.59
C ILE A 122 -9.89 -4.02 -13.41
N ALA A 123 -10.59 -3.92 -12.26
CA ALA A 123 -10.32 -4.76 -11.10
C ALA A 123 -10.39 -6.26 -11.44
N HIS A 124 -11.48 -6.71 -12.07
CA HIS A 124 -11.65 -8.09 -12.51
C HIS A 124 -10.56 -8.54 -13.51
N THR A 125 -10.15 -7.65 -14.40
CA THR A 125 -9.05 -7.89 -15.33
C THR A 125 -7.73 -8.11 -14.59
N ILE A 126 -7.39 -7.24 -13.63
CA ILE A 126 -6.19 -7.36 -12.80
C ILE A 126 -6.20 -8.65 -11.97
N ASP A 127 -7.34 -9.01 -11.37
CA ASP A 127 -7.47 -10.26 -10.61
C ASP A 127 -7.27 -11.50 -11.48
N SER A 128 -7.82 -11.47 -12.70
CA SER A 128 -7.65 -12.55 -13.68
C SER A 128 -6.19 -12.70 -14.09
N LEU A 129 -5.50 -11.59 -14.37
CA LEU A 129 -4.07 -11.59 -14.69
C LEU A 129 -3.25 -12.13 -13.51
N LEU A 130 -3.53 -11.67 -12.28
CA LEU A 130 -2.80 -12.11 -11.09
C LEU A 130 -2.99 -13.61 -10.82
N LYS A 131 -4.21 -14.15 -10.98
CA LYS A 131 -4.46 -15.60 -10.82
C LYS A 131 -3.58 -16.43 -11.77
N VAL A 132 -3.43 -15.98 -13.03
CA VAL A 132 -2.57 -16.65 -14.01
C VAL A 132 -1.08 -16.49 -13.66
N ASP A 133 -0.66 -15.30 -13.26
CA ASP A 133 0.69 -15.00 -12.79
C ASP A 133 1.08 -15.96 -11.65
N GLN A 134 0.32 -15.95 -10.56
CA GLN A 134 0.61 -16.73 -9.35
C GLN A 134 0.62 -18.23 -9.64
N ARG A 135 -0.27 -18.73 -10.51
CA ARG A 135 -0.26 -20.13 -10.95
C ARG A 135 1.04 -20.50 -11.66
N LYS A 136 1.57 -19.63 -12.52
CA LYS A 136 2.82 -19.86 -13.24
C LYS A 136 4.03 -19.72 -12.30
N THR A 137 4.05 -18.69 -11.46
CA THR A 137 5.10 -18.48 -10.44
C THR A 137 5.20 -19.66 -9.48
N LYS A 138 4.08 -20.24 -9.04
CA LYS A 138 4.07 -21.46 -8.21
C LYS A 138 4.75 -22.64 -8.89
N LYS A 139 4.59 -22.80 -10.21
CA LYS A 139 5.29 -23.85 -10.98
C LYS A 139 6.80 -23.60 -11.08
N ILE A 140 7.23 -22.35 -11.19
CA ILE A 140 8.67 -22.02 -11.15
C ILE A 140 9.26 -22.42 -9.79
N ASN A 141 8.62 -21.99 -8.72
CA ASN A 141 9.17 -22.14 -7.37
C ASN A 141 9.10 -23.59 -6.88
N PHE A 142 7.99 -24.28 -7.15
CA PHE A 142 7.66 -25.58 -6.54
C PHE A 142 7.31 -26.69 -7.54
N GLY A 143 7.35 -26.42 -8.85
CA GLY A 143 7.08 -27.43 -9.86
C GLY A 143 8.22 -28.44 -10.00
N PHE A 144 7.99 -29.48 -10.80
CA PHE A 144 8.99 -30.50 -11.07
C PHE A 144 10.28 -29.90 -11.65
N ILE A 145 11.41 -30.17 -10.98
CA ILE A 145 12.68 -29.46 -11.20
C ILE A 145 13.19 -29.58 -12.65
N LEU A 146 13.02 -30.74 -13.29
CA LEU A 146 13.49 -30.98 -14.67
C LEU A 146 12.70 -30.16 -15.71
N LEU A 147 11.49 -29.70 -15.36
CA LEU A 147 10.65 -28.86 -16.23
C LEU A 147 10.82 -27.37 -15.94
N ARG A 148 11.57 -27.00 -14.89
CA ARG A 148 11.69 -25.61 -14.43
C ARG A 148 12.20 -24.68 -15.52
N TYR A 149 13.33 -25.02 -16.14
CA TYR A 149 13.98 -24.15 -17.12
C TYR A 149 13.56 -24.42 -18.57
N THR A 150 12.97 -25.59 -18.84
CA THR A 150 12.57 -26.02 -20.20
C THR A 150 11.12 -25.67 -20.53
N VAL A 151 10.21 -25.76 -19.55
CA VAL A 151 8.76 -25.53 -19.77
C VAL A 151 8.25 -24.38 -18.93
N TYR A 152 8.50 -24.39 -17.62
CA TYR A 152 7.86 -23.43 -16.71
C TYR A 152 8.43 -22.03 -16.90
N TRP A 153 9.76 -21.88 -16.95
CA TRP A 153 10.44 -20.59 -17.07
C TRP A 153 10.07 -19.87 -18.38
N PRO A 154 10.14 -20.50 -19.57
CA PRO A 154 9.68 -19.86 -20.80
C PRO A 154 8.20 -19.45 -20.75
N ALA A 155 7.33 -20.33 -20.21
CA ALA A 155 5.90 -20.05 -20.10
C ALA A 155 5.56 -18.91 -19.12
N TRP A 156 6.36 -18.77 -18.06
CA TRP A 156 6.28 -17.66 -17.11
C TRP A 156 6.79 -16.37 -17.73
N LEU A 157 7.94 -16.40 -18.41
CA LEU A 157 8.51 -15.25 -19.09
C LEU A 157 7.58 -14.70 -20.19
N HIS A 158 6.95 -15.58 -20.96
CA HIS A 158 5.96 -15.21 -21.97
C HIS A 158 4.73 -14.54 -21.32
N ASN A 159 4.23 -15.09 -20.22
CA ASN A 159 3.12 -14.50 -19.48
C ASN A 159 3.45 -13.09 -18.99
N ASN A 160 4.62 -12.89 -18.39
CA ASN A 160 5.02 -11.60 -17.84
C ASN A 160 5.14 -10.54 -18.95
N LYS A 161 5.58 -10.92 -20.17
CA LYS A 161 5.56 -10.02 -21.34
C LYS A 161 4.14 -9.56 -21.66
N THR A 162 3.20 -10.49 -21.69
CA THR A 162 1.79 -10.20 -21.99
C THR A 162 1.17 -9.33 -20.90
N GLN A 163 1.39 -9.66 -19.63
CA GLN A 163 0.90 -8.87 -18.50
C GLN A 163 1.45 -7.46 -18.48
N TYR A 164 2.75 -7.29 -18.72
CA TYR A 164 3.35 -5.97 -18.81
C TYR A 164 2.66 -5.09 -19.86
N ARG A 165 2.31 -5.63 -21.03
CA ARG A 165 1.60 -4.87 -22.07
C ARG A 165 0.20 -4.44 -21.62
N PHE A 166 -0.56 -5.34 -20.99
CA PHE A 166 -1.89 -5.01 -20.47
C PHE A 166 -1.81 -3.97 -19.34
N ILE A 167 -0.91 -4.17 -18.38
CA ILE A 167 -0.72 -3.23 -17.26
C ILE A 167 -0.27 -1.87 -17.78
N SER A 168 0.70 -1.82 -18.70
CA SER A 168 1.18 -0.55 -19.26
C SER A 168 0.06 0.21 -19.95
N LYS A 169 -0.75 -0.49 -20.76
CA LYS A 169 -1.92 0.11 -21.41
C LYS A 169 -2.92 0.67 -20.39
N ILE A 170 -3.23 -0.07 -19.31
CA ILE A 170 -4.12 0.44 -18.26
C ILE A 170 -3.51 1.66 -17.57
N VAL A 171 -2.20 1.65 -17.28
CA VAL A 171 -1.49 2.77 -16.66
C VAL A 171 -1.56 4.02 -17.55
N ASP A 172 -1.38 3.86 -18.85
CA ASP A 172 -1.44 4.96 -19.82
C ASP A 172 -2.86 5.51 -19.98
N ASP A 173 -3.88 4.63 -20.02
CA ASP A 173 -5.28 5.03 -20.26
C ASP A 173 -6.00 5.56 -18.99
N TYR A 174 -5.67 5.02 -17.81
CA TYR A 174 -6.44 5.24 -16.56
C TYR A 174 -5.59 5.61 -15.33
N GLY A 175 -4.27 5.51 -15.42
CA GLY A 175 -3.39 5.58 -14.26
C GLY A 175 -3.13 4.21 -13.61
N TYR A 176 -2.28 4.19 -12.59
CA TYR A 176 -1.83 2.96 -11.95
C TYR A 176 -3.03 2.21 -11.32
N PRO A 177 -3.22 0.91 -11.64
CA PRO A 177 -4.30 0.10 -11.08
C PRO A 177 -4.02 -0.31 -9.63
N GLY A 178 -3.97 0.67 -8.73
CA GLY A 178 -3.89 0.49 -7.29
C GLY A 178 -5.24 0.71 -6.61
N GLU A 179 -5.22 0.84 -5.29
CA GLU A 179 -6.41 0.97 -4.44
C GLU A 179 -7.42 2.02 -4.94
N ARG A 180 -6.93 3.16 -5.44
CA ARG A 180 -7.77 4.24 -5.96
C ARG A 180 -8.58 3.85 -7.20
N LEU A 181 -8.01 3.04 -8.10
CA LEU A 181 -8.64 2.69 -9.37
C LEU A 181 -9.40 1.37 -9.31
N ILE A 182 -8.92 0.40 -8.52
CA ILE A 182 -9.45 -0.98 -8.50
C ILE A 182 -9.86 -1.48 -7.10
N GLY A 183 -9.86 -0.59 -6.11
CA GLY A 183 -10.21 -0.92 -4.73
C GLY A 183 -9.18 -1.82 -4.04
N LEU A 184 -9.50 -2.17 -2.80
CA LEU A 184 -8.83 -3.21 -2.02
C LEU A 184 -9.18 -4.61 -2.56
N PRO A 185 -8.26 -5.58 -2.44
CA PRO A 185 -8.52 -6.97 -2.83
C PRO A 185 -9.60 -7.61 -1.95
N GLU A 186 -10.34 -8.55 -2.54
CA GLU A 186 -11.43 -9.29 -1.87
C GLU A 186 -10.95 -10.11 -0.67
N ASP A 187 -9.66 -10.45 -0.61
CA ASP A 187 -9.04 -11.23 0.47
C ASP A 187 -9.15 -10.54 1.85
N TYR A 188 -9.44 -9.23 1.89
CA TYR A 188 -9.70 -8.52 3.15
C TYR A 188 -11.11 -8.74 3.71
N ASN A 189 -11.99 -9.43 2.99
CA ASN A 189 -13.30 -9.85 3.52
C ASN A 189 -13.14 -10.88 4.64
N ASP A 190 -14.22 -11.09 5.41
CA ASP A 190 -14.22 -11.94 6.60
C ASP A 190 -13.87 -13.40 6.27
N THR A 191 -12.62 -13.77 6.53
CA THR A 191 -12.14 -15.14 6.44
C THR A 191 -11.26 -15.47 7.64
N ALA A 192 -11.22 -16.76 8.01
CA ALA A 192 -10.33 -17.24 9.07
C ALA A 192 -8.85 -16.92 8.79
N TRP A 193 -8.44 -16.94 7.51
CA TRP A 193 -7.08 -16.58 7.11
C TRP A 193 -6.80 -15.10 7.35
N THR A 194 -7.73 -14.23 6.96
CA THR A 194 -7.64 -12.77 7.15
C THR A 194 -7.53 -12.44 8.63
N ASN A 195 -8.40 -13.00 9.47
CA ASN A 195 -8.37 -12.78 10.92
C ASN A 195 -7.03 -13.24 11.54
N LYS A 196 -6.50 -14.40 11.13
CA LYS A 196 -5.18 -14.87 11.57
C LYS A 196 -4.05 -13.95 11.12
N SER A 197 -4.11 -13.44 9.89
CA SER A 197 -3.12 -12.50 9.36
C SER A 197 -3.15 -11.18 10.12
N LEU A 198 -4.34 -10.62 10.35
CA LEU A 198 -4.53 -9.37 11.07
C LEU A 198 -4.05 -9.45 12.52
N SER A 199 -4.36 -10.54 13.23
CA SER A 199 -3.87 -10.76 14.58
C SER A 199 -2.34 -10.85 14.63
N ARG A 200 -1.73 -11.54 13.67
CA ARG A 200 -0.27 -11.73 13.66
C ARG A 200 0.51 -10.51 13.20
N PHE A 201 0.04 -9.82 12.17
CA PHE A 201 0.78 -8.79 11.45
C PHE A 201 0.16 -7.39 11.57
N GLY A 202 -0.91 -7.24 12.34
CA GLY A 202 -1.69 -6.01 12.43
C GLY A 202 -2.51 -5.72 11.17
N PRO A 203 -3.32 -4.64 11.18
CA PRO A 203 -4.22 -4.27 10.08
C PRO A 203 -3.49 -3.54 8.95
N ASN A 204 -2.43 -4.16 8.42
CA ASN A 204 -1.63 -3.61 7.33
C ASN A 204 -2.27 -3.90 5.95
N ILE A 205 -3.43 -3.28 5.71
CA ILE A 205 -4.22 -3.47 4.49
C ILE A 205 -3.73 -2.55 3.36
N PHE A 206 -3.55 -3.08 2.15
CA PHE A 206 -3.32 -2.32 0.92
C PHE A 206 -3.33 -3.24 -0.30
N ASP A 207 -3.54 -2.67 -1.48
CA ASP A 207 -3.46 -3.42 -2.74
C ASP A 207 -2.01 -3.77 -3.13
N ARG A 208 -1.74 -5.03 -3.50
CA ARG A 208 -0.40 -5.48 -3.98
C ARG A 208 -0.45 -6.13 -5.35
N ARG A 209 -1.62 -6.21 -5.98
CA ARG A 209 -1.86 -7.09 -7.13
C ARG A 209 -0.96 -6.72 -8.31
N VAL A 210 -0.98 -5.44 -8.68
CA VAL A 210 -0.20 -4.92 -9.80
C VAL A 210 1.28 -4.80 -9.46
N GLN A 211 1.61 -4.40 -8.23
CA GLN A 211 2.99 -4.33 -7.75
C GLN A 211 3.69 -5.69 -7.92
N THR A 212 3.02 -6.77 -7.51
CA THR A 212 3.54 -8.13 -7.60
C THR A 212 3.80 -8.54 -9.05
N MET A 213 2.83 -8.30 -9.95
CA MET A 213 3.00 -8.60 -11.37
C MET A 213 4.13 -7.76 -12.00
N LEU A 214 4.27 -6.48 -11.63
CA LEU A 214 5.37 -5.65 -12.11
C LEU A 214 6.74 -6.10 -11.59
N MET A 215 6.83 -6.57 -10.34
CA MET A 215 8.05 -7.20 -9.82
C MET A 215 8.46 -8.39 -10.69
N HIS A 216 7.52 -9.28 -11.01
CA HIS A 216 7.77 -10.43 -11.90
C HIS A 216 8.13 -10.02 -13.34
N CYS A 217 7.49 -8.97 -13.84
CA CYS A 217 7.83 -8.38 -15.14
C CYS A 217 9.28 -7.90 -15.13
N TYR A 218 9.67 -7.14 -14.10
CA TYR A 218 11.00 -6.55 -13.99
C TYR A 218 12.07 -7.47 -13.43
N SER A 219 11.77 -8.70 -13.04
CA SER A 219 12.76 -9.77 -12.82
C SER A 219 13.53 -10.20 -14.09
N ASN A 220 13.39 -9.45 -15.19
CA ASN A 220 14.12 -9.61 -16.44
C ASN A 220 14.30 -8.21 -17.10
N PRO A 221 15.38 -7.97 -17.87
CA PRO A 221 15.56 -6.70 -18.57
C PRO A 221 14.44 -6.39 -19.56
N ARG A 222 13.75 -5.25 -19.38
CA ARG A 222 12.67 -4.76 -20.24
C ARG A 222 12.65 -3.23 -20.29
N LYS A 223 12.02 -2.69 -21.35
CA LYS A 223 11.59 -1.29 -21.35
C LYS A 223 10.68 -1.08 -20.13
N ASP A 224 10.87 0.03 -19.44
CA ASP A 224 10.12 0.40 -18.26
C ASP A 224 9.03 1.43 -18.60
N ILE A 225 8.11 1.60 -17.66
CA ILE A 225 7.14 2.70 -17.61
C ILE A 225 7.42 3.60 -16.40
N ASN A 226 8.68 3.73 -15.99
CA ASN A 226 9.05 4.29 -14.68
C ASN A 226 8.65 5.76 -14.55
N ALA A 227 8.78 6.54 -15.61
CA ALA A 227 8.33 7.94 -15.64
C ALA A 227 6.81 8.05 -15.39
N THR A 228 6.01 7.24 -16.09
CA THR A 228 4.55 7.20 -15.91
C THR A 228 4.18 6.70 -14.51
N LEU A 229 4.90 5.69 -13.97
CA LEU A 229 4.69 5.23 -12.60
C LEU A 229 5.02 6.31 -11.57
N PHE A 230 6.08 7.10 -11.77
CA PHE A 230 6.40 8.21 -10.88
C PHE A 230 5.33 9.30 -10.90
N GLN A 231 4.77 9.64 -12.07
CA GLN A 231 3.60 10.54 -12.16
C GLN A 231 2.41 10.01 -11.36
N ASN A 232 2.19 8.69 -11.39
CA ASN A 232 1.14 8.05 -10.58
C ASN A 232 1.41 8.11 -9.07
N VAL A 233 2.68 8.18 -8.64
CA VAL A 233 3.03 8.49 -7.24
C VAL A 233 2.60 9.91 -6.90
N THR A 234 2.99 10.89 -7.72
CA THR A 234 2.65 12.30 -7.47
C THR A 234 1.13 12.56 -7.44
N SER A 235 0.37 11.77 -8.21
CA SER A 235 -1.09 11.89 -8.34
C SER A 235 -1.88 11.00 -7.36
N GLY A 236 -1.22 10.21 -6.52
CA GLY A 236 -1.87 9.37 -5.51
C GLY A 236 -2.56 8.12 -6.03
N TYR A 237 -2.17 7.63 -7.21
CA TYR A 237 -2.61 6.35 -7.75
C TYR A 237 -1.70 5.19 -7.31
N LEU A 238 -0.44 5.50 -7.03
CA LEU A 238 0.60 4.56 -6.60
C LEU A 238 1.24 5.06 -5.31
N THR A 239 1.39 4.20 -4.29
CA THR A 239 2.11 4.62 -3.08
C THR A 239 3.62 4.71 -3.35
N PRO A 240 4.35 5.62 -2.68
CA PRO A 240 5.81 5.66 -2.75
C PRO A 240 6.48 4.32 -2.46
N LYS A 241 5.94 3.56 -1.51
CA LYS A 241 6.47 2.23 -1.12
C LYS A 241 6.33 1.22 -2.26
N GLN A 242 5.16 1.12 -2.89
CA GLN A 242 4.96 0.24 -4.05
C GLN A 242 5.89 0.62 -5.20
N TYR A 243 5.99 1.92 -5.52
CA TYR A 243 6.89 2.41 -6.56
C TYR A 243 8.35 2.05 -6.29
N ALA A 244 8.81 2.26 -5.06
CA ALA A 244 10.19 1.96 -4.66
C ALA A 244 10.52 0.47 -4.75
N ILE A 245 9.58 -0.42 -4.39
CA ILE A 245 9.75 -1.86 -4.60
C ILE A 245 9.87 -2.18 -6.09
N ILE A 246 9.01 -1.59 -6.94
CA ILE A 246 9.09 -1.78 -8.40
C ILE A 246 10.44 -1.30 -8.95
N GLN A 247 10.90 -0.13 -8.49
CA GLN A 247 12.19 0.46 -8.87
C GLN A 247 13.37 -0.40 -8.43
N ASP A 248 13.31 -1.01 -7.25
CA ASP A 248 14.35 -1.92 -6.77
C ASP A 248 14.50 -3.15 -7.69
N PHE A 249 13.40 -3.70 -8.21
CA PHE A 249 13.45 -4.79 -9.19
C PHE A 249 14.03 -4.35 -10.53
N LEU A 250 13.66 -3.16 -11.01
CA LEU A 250 14.28 -2.55 -12.20
C LEU A 250 15.80 -2.37 -12.01
N ALA A 251 16.23 -1.91 -10.83
CA ALA A 251 17.62 -1.71 -10.50
C ALA A 251 18.41 -3.00 -10.24
N GLU A 252 17.75 -4.07 -9.80
CA GLU A 252 18.37 -5.39 -9.62
C GLU A 252 18.59 -6.09 -10.97
N TYR A 253 17.50 -6.25 -11.72
CA TYR A 253 17.45 -7.17 -12.86
C TYR A 253 17.41 -6.47 -14.22
N GLY A 254 17.14 -5.16 -14.25
CA GLY A 254 17.07 -4.34 -15.46
C GLY A 254 18.41 -3.73 -15.89
N ARG A 255 19.49 -3.93 -15.12
CA ARG A 255 20.80 -3.29 -15.35
C ARG A 255 21.30 -3.49 -16.78
N SER A 256 21.96 -2.46 -17.31
CA SER A 256 22.74 -2.41 -18.56
C SER A 256 21.99 -2.41 -19.91
N LYS A 257 20.71 -2.81 -19.97
CA LYS A 257 19.99 -2.86 -21.27
C LYS A 257 19.06 -1.67 -21.54
N TYR A 258 18.40 -1.14 -20.51
CA TYR A 258 17.38 -0.09 -20.67
C TYR A 258 17.59 1.11 -19.72
N GLY A 259 18.78 1.23 -19.12
CA GLY A 259 19.13 2.34 -18.24
C GLY A 259 19.93 1.92 -17.00
N THR A 260 20.33 2.93 -16.24
CA THR A 260 20.95 2.77 -14.92
C THR A 260 19.93 3.23 -13.88
N TYR A 261 19.48 2.30 -13.03
CA TYR A 261 18.50 2.58 -11.98
C TYR A 261 19.17 2.45 -10.62
N THR A 262 18.92 3.42 -9.75
CA THR A 262 19.38 3.40 -8.36
C THR A 262 18.38 2.64 -7.50
N ARG A 263 18.87 1.71 -6.66
CA ARG A 263 18.04 1.04 -5.64
C ARG A 263 17.66 2.05 -4.56
N THR A 264 16.40 1.99 -4.14
CA THR A 264 15.84 2.74 -3.01
C THR A 264 16.10 2.05 -1.67
N GLY A 265 16.39 0.75 -1.67
CA GLY A 265 16.57 -0.03 -0.44
C GLY A 265 15.25 -0.46 0.20
N GLU A 266 14.14 -0.37 -0.54
CA GLU A 266 12.83 -0.74 -0.04
C GLU A 266 12.63 -2.25 0.00
N TRP A 267 13.11 -2.94 -1.05
CA TRP A 267 13.03 -4.39 -1.20
C TRP A 267 14.40 -5.08 -1.19
N PHE A 268 15.36 -4.55 -1.96
CA PHE A 268 16.70 -5.12 -2.04
C PHE A 268 17.70 -4.30 -1.22
N PRO A 269 18.66 -4.94 -0.53
CA PRO A 269 19.66 -4.18 0.22
C PRO A 269 20.50 -3.30 -0.70
N ILE A 270 20.92 -2.16 -0.17
CA ILE A 270 21.86 -1.26 -0.83
C ILE A 270 23.24 -1.92 -0.83
N PRO A 271 23.90 -2.09 -1.99
CA PRO A 271 25.26 -2.62 -2.06
C PRO A 271 26.23 -1.77 -1.22
N LYS A 272 27.22 -2.41 -0.58
CA LYS A 272 28.19 -1.73 0.31
C LYS A 272 28.94 -0.56 -0.35
N HIS A 273 29.08 -0.57 -1.68
CA HIS A 273 29.78 0.46 -2.45
C HIS A 273 28.88 1.61 -2.92
N ASN A 274 27.57 1.54 -2.68
CA ASN A 274 26.66 2.60 -3.10
C ASN A 274 26.65 3.77 -2.12
N ASN A 275 26.42 4.97 -2.65
CA ASN A 275 26.32 6.18 -1.85
C ASN A 275 24.99 6.22 -1.08
N LEU A 276 25.07 6.10 0.25
CA LEU A 276 23.89 6.17 1.13
C LEU A 276 23.20 7.53 1.08
N VAL A 277 23.96 8.63 0.90
CA VAL A 277 23.41 9.99 0.80
C VAL A 277 22.56 10.14 -0.46
N GLU A 278 23.02 9.59 -1.59
CA GLU A 278 22.24 9.58 -2.83
C GLU A 278 20.96 8.75 -2.68
N THR A 279 21.05 7.61 -1.99
CA THR A 279 19.89 6.75 -1.72
C THR A 279 18.86 7.48 -0.87
N ASP A 280 19.26 8.12 0.23
CA ASP A 280 18.34 8.88 1.07
C ASP A 280 17.80 10.13 0.37
N THR A 281 18.58 10.76 -0.52
CA THR A 281 18.09 11.83 -1.39
C THR A 281 16.98 11.34 -2.31
N LEU A 282 17.14 10.16 -2.93
CA LEU A 282 16.11 9.53 -3.75
C LEU A 282 14.87 9.17 -2.89
N ARG A 283 15.06 8.53 -1.74
CA ARG A 283 13.98 8.18 -0.82
C ARG A 283 13.19 9.41 -0.39
N HIS A 284 13.88 10.51 -0.05
CA HIS A 284 13.25 11.78 0.29
C HIS A 284 12.43 12.35 -0.88
N LYS A 285 12.95 12.32 -2.11
CA LYS A 285 12.22 12.75 -3.32
C LYS A 285 10.92 11.96 -3.54
N LEU A 286 10.90 10.69 -3.15
CA LEU A 286 9.72 9.83 -3.23
C LEU A 286 8.75 10.02 -2.05
N GLY A 287 9.17 10.73 -0.99
CA GLY A 287 8.39 10.87 0.24
C GLY A 287 8.53 9.67 1.19
N LEU A 288 9.55 8.82 1.00
CA LEU A 288 9.85 7.71 1.89
C LEU A 288 10.66 8.16 3.11
N ASN A 289 10.57 7.36 4.17
CA ASN A 289 11.50 7.39 5.31
C ASN A 289 12.95 7.22 4.82
N THR A 290 13.93 7.81 5.51
CA THR A 290 15.36 7.48 5.28
C THR A 290 15.60 5.99 5.54
N LEU A 291 16.74 5.45 5.08
CA LEU A 291 17.10 4.06 5.37
C LEU A 291 17.16 3.78 6.89
N ALA A 292 17.67 4.74 7.67
CA ALA A 292 17.71 4.62 9.13
C ALA A 292 16.31 4.57 9.75
N GLN A 293 15.41 5.47 9.33
CA GLN A 293 14.01 5.46 9.79
C GLN A 293 13.29 4.18 9.38
N LYS A 294 13.48 3.70 8.15
CA LYS A 294 12.93 2.44 7.65
C LYS A 294 13.40 1.26 8.52
N HIS A 295 14.71 1.12 8.74
CA HIS A 295 15.25 0.03 9.56
C HIS A 295 14.72 0.06 11.00
N ARG A 296 14.60 1.25 11.59
CA ARG A 296 13.99 1.44 12.92
C ARG A 296 12.54 0.96 12.91
N ASN A 297 11.73 1.43 11.96
CA ASN A 297 10.31 1.07 11.86
C ASN A 297 10.12 -0.44 11.62
N ASP A 298 10.90 -1.03 10.72
CA ASP A 298 10.89 -2.47 10.44
C ASP A 298 11.30 -3.29 11.67
N SER A 299 12.32 -2.84 12.42
CA SER A 299 12.75 -3.50 13.66
C SER A 299 11.64 -3.46 14.72
N ILE A 300 10.98 -2.32 14.90
CA ILE A 300 9.83 -2.19 15.81
C ILE A 300 8.70 -3.12 15.37
N PHE A 301 8.36 -3.15 14.08
CA PHE A 301 7.32 -4.03 13.56
C PHE A 301 7.65 -5.51 13.79
N ASN A 302 8.87 -5.93 13.46
CA ASN A 302 9.33 -7.31 13.64
C ASN A 302 9.29 -7.72 15.12
N GLN A 303 9.67 -6.82 16.02
CA GLN A 303 9.57 -7.06 17.46
C GLN A 303 8.11 -7.22 17.91
N ARG A 304 7.19 -6.36 17.45
CA ARG A 304 5.75 -6.49 17.73
C ARG A 304 5.14 -7.80 17.21
N VAL A 305 5.57 -8.26 16.04
CA VAL A 305 5.14 -9.56 15.50
C VAL A 305 5.68 -10.71 16.36
N LYS A 306 6.95 -10.63 16.79
CA LYS A 306 7.58 -11.62 17.67
C LYS A 306 6.86 -11.69 19.02
N ASP A 307 6.50 -10.55 19.58
CA ASP A 307 5.84 -10.42 20.88
C ASP A 307 4.32 -10.59 20.80
N ARG A 308 3.77 -10.75 19.59
CA ARG A 308 2.32 -10.88 19.32
C ARG A 308 1.50 -9.69 19.82
N THR A 309 2.03 -8.48 19.61
CA THR A 309 1.40 -7.20 19.97
C THR A 309 1.08 -6.33 18.76
N ALA A 310 1.30 -6.83 17.54
CA ALA A 310 1.08 -6.06 16.30
C ALA A 310 -0.36 -5.58 16.11
N ASP A 311 -1.35 -6.30 16.65
CA ASP A 311 -2.77 -5.97 16.65
C ASP A 311 -3.18 -5.02 17.80
N GLN A 312 -2.25 -4.64 18.68
CA GLN A 312 -2.47 -3.74 19.81
C GLN A 312 -1.72 -2.41 19.66
N GLU A 313 -0.95 -2.27 18.58
CA GLU A 313 -0.03 -1.18 18.34
C GLU A 313 -0.40 -0.39 17.09
N ILE A 314 -0.02 0.89 17.05
CA ILE A 314 -0.23 1.74 15.87
C ILE A 314 0.76 1.29 14.78
N ILE A 315 0.26 1.06 13.56
CA ILE A 315 1.11 0.69 12.41
C ILE A 315 2.08 1.81 12.07
N LEU A 316 3.25 1.46 11.52
CA LEU A 316 4.28 2.42 11.06
C LEU A 316 4.53 2.22 9.55
N GLU A 317 5.00 3.26 8.86
CA GLU A 317 5.38 3.21 7.43
C GLU A 317 6.66 2.41 7.16
#